data_AF-A0A7S2ETW2-F1
#
_entry.id   AF-A0A7S2ETW2-F1
#
_cell.length_a   1.000
_cell.length_b   1.000
_cell.length_c   1.000
_cell.angle_alpha   90.00
_cell.angle_beta   90.00
_cell.angle_gamma   90.00
#
_symmetry.space_group_name_H-M   'P 1'
#
loop_
_entity.id
_entity.type
_entity.pdbx_description
1 polymer ?
#
loop_
_entity_poly.entity_id
_entity_poly.type
_entity_poly.pdbx_seq_one_letter_code
_entity_poly.pdbx_strand_id
1 'polypeptide(L)'
;PPEQGDSCLPEDVFLSRHETPASPILVEWRNSSRDLLCNLYAYASVTSAALQRIKEVLHDVGYVGGIIELGAGTGYIARLLEDSGLRVTAFDVAPTMGDASGLMEKPDVNEYHGYT
;
A
#
# COMPACT_ATOMS: atom_id res chain seq x y z
N PRO A 1 -21.10 42.85 -28.63
CA PRO A 1 -19.77 42.42 -28.16
C PRO A 1 -19.94 41.37 -27.05
N PRO A 2 -19.75 40.08 -27.36
CA PRO A 2 -19.74 39.06 -26.31
C PRO A 2 -18.44 39.21 -25.52
N GLU A 3 -18.58 39.33 -24.20
CA GLU A 3 -17.47 39.36 -23.27
C GLU A 3 -16.64 38.07 -23.39
N GLN A 4 -15.33 38.27 -23.34
CA GLN A 4 -14.31 37.26 -23.52
C GLN A 4 -14.48 36.13 -22.51
N GLY A 5 -14.31 34.90 -23.00
CA GLY A 5 -14.38 33.70 -22.19
C GLY A 5 -13.33 33.72 -21.09
N ASP A 6 -13.80 33.56 -19.86
CA ASP A 6 -12.98 33.22 -18.72
C ASP A 6 -12.75 31.70 -18.74
N SER A 7 -11.97 31.25 -19.73
CA SER A 7 -11.50 29.87 -19.82
C SER A 7 -10.12 29.80 -19.17
N CYS A 8 -10.06 29.55 -17.87
CA CYS A 8 -8.85 29.11 -17.17
C CYS A 8 -9.22 28.49 -15.82
N LEU A 9 -9.64 27.22 -15.80
CA LEU A 9 -9.31 26.40 -14.64
C LEU A 9 -7.92 25.82 -14.91
N PRO A 10 -6.87 26.14 -14.12
CA PRO A 10 -5.76 25.24 -13.97
C PRO A 10 -5.93 24.51 -12.63
N GLU A 11 -7.04 23.78 -12.50
CA GLU A 11 -7.29 22.85 -11.39
C GLU A 11 -6.61 21.48 -11.63
N ASP A 12 -6.05 21.29 -12.82
CA ASP A 12 -5.79 19.97 -13.42
C ASP A 12 -4.64 19.15 -12.80
N VAL A 13 -3.99 19.61 -11.72
CA VAL A 13 -2.85 18.87 -11.12
C VAL A 13 -2.84 18.89 -9.58
N PHE A 14 -3.82 19.49 -8.91
CA PHE A 14 -3.58 19.94 -7.53
C PHE A 14 -3.52 18.86 -6.44
N LEU A 15 -3.84 17.58 -6.73
CA LEU A 15 -4.27 16.61 -5.70
C LEU A 15 -3.75 15.16 -5.85
N SER A 16 -2.96 14.86 -6.88
CA SER A 16 -3.06 13.55 -7.56
C SER A 16 -2.34 12.35 -6.91
N ARG A 17 -2.10 12.31 -5.59
CA ARG A 17 -1.54 11.08 -4.98
C ARG A 17 -2.22 10.56 -3.71
N HIS A 18 -3.05 11.33 -3.01
CA HIS A 18 -3.65 10.92 -1.72
C HIS A 18 -5.08 11.42 -1.50
N GLU A 19 -5.81 11.71 -2.58
CA GLU A 19 -7.25 12.08 -2.61
C GLU A 19 -7.70 13.31 -1.80
N THR A 20 -6.82 13.94 -1.01
CA THR A 20 -7.13 15.15 -0.24
C THR A 20 -6.30 16.35 -0.72
N PRO A 21 -6.95 17.45 -1.12
CA PRO A 21 -6.31 18.74 -1.37
C PRO A 21 -5.42 19.26 -0.28
N ALA A 22 -4.19 19.62 -0.66
CA ALA A 22 -3.19 20.15 0.23
C ALA A 22 -2.23 21.06 -0.54
N SER A 23 -1.72 22.09 0.13
CA SER A 23 -0.63 22.90 -0.41
C SER A 23 0.64 22.05 -0.60
N PRO A 24 1.57 22.42 -1.50
CA PRO A 24 2.78 21.63 -1.76
C PRO A 24 3.57 21.27 -0.49
N ILE A 25 3.72 22.22 0.44
CA ILE A 25 4.43 21.99 1.71
C ILE A 25 3.74 20.93 2.59
N LEU A 26 2.40 20.88 2.58
CA LEU A 26 1.64 19.86 3.31
C LEU A 26 1.72 18.49 2.63
N VAL A 27 1.77 18.46 1.30
CA VAL A 27 2.00 17.23 0.54
C VAL A 27 3.38 16.65 0.87
N GLU A 28 4.43 17.48 0.86
CA GLU A 28 5.80 17.08 1.20
C GLU A 28 5.91 16.60 2.64
N TRP A 29 5.35 17.34 3.60
CA TRP A 29 5.33 16.93 5.00
C TRP A 29 4.61 15.60 5.21
N ARG A 30 3.45 15.39 4.56
CA ARG A 30 2.69 14.14 4.61
C ARG A 30 3.49 12.98 4.01
N ASN A 31 4.09 13.17 2.83
CA ASN A 31 4.91 12.15 2.19
C ASN A 31 6.12 11.80 3.07
N SER A 32 6.84 12.80 3.60
CA SER A 32 7.97 12.60 4.51
C SER A 32 7.58 11.78 5.76
N SER A 33 6.41 12.06 6.35
CA SER A 33 5.91 11.31 7.51
C SER A 33 5.65 9.84 7.18
N ARG A 34 5.08 9.55 6.01
CA ARG A 34 4.89 8.17 5.55
C ARG A 34 6.23 7.49 5.23
N ASP A 35 7.08 8.16 4.46
CA ASP A 35 8.33 7.59 3.98
C ASP A 35 9.28 7.29 5.15
N LEU A 36 9.30 8.11 6.21
CA LEU A 36 10.05 7.82 7.44
C LEU A 36 9.62 6.50 8.08
N LEU A 37 8.30 6.30 8.26
CA LEU A 37 7.78 5.08 8.88
C LEU A 37 8.03 3.86 8.00
N CYS A 38 7.84 4.00 6.68
CA CYS A 38 8.11 2.93 5.72
C CYS A 38 9.59 2.53 5.74
N ASN A 39 10.53 3.49 5.83
CA ASN A 39 11.95 3.17 5.96
C ASN A 39 12.29 2.53 7.32
N LEU A 40 11.66 2.99 8.40
CA LEU A 40 11.90 2.44 9.74
C LEU A 40 11.41 0.99 9.87
N TYR A 41 10.29 0.67 9.24
CA TYR A 41 9.64 -0.64 9.33
C TYR A 41 9.78 -1.51 8.06
N ALA A 42 10.55 -1.09 7.05
CA ALA A 42 10.78 -1.88 5.83
C ALA A 42 11.30 -3.30 6.12
N TYR A 43 12.00 -3.49 7.25
CA TYR A 43 12.56 -4.77 7.66
C TYR A 43 11.83 -5.40 8.85
N ALA A 44 10.71 -4.82 9.29
CA ALA A 44 9.94 -5.38 10.36
C ALA A 44 9.25 -6.66 9.87
N SER A 45 9.53 -7.79 10.54
CA SER A 45 8.80 -9.03 10.30
C SER A 45 7.73 -9.25 11.36
N VAL A 46 6.68 -9.97 10.99
CA VAL A 46 5.65 -10.38 11.93
C VAL A 46 6.13 -11.65 12.64
N THR A 47 6.28 -11.56 13.97
CA THR A 47 6.68 -12.70 14.79
C THR A 47 5.58 -13.75 14.88
N SER A 48 5.94 -15.02 15.13
CA SER A 48 4.98 -16.10 15.37
C SER A 48 4.01 -15.78 16.52
N ALA A 49 4.47 -15.11 17.58
CA ALA A 49 3.62 -14.67 18.68
C ALA A 49 2.59 -13.60 18.25
N ALA A 50 2.94 -12.73 17.30
CA ALA A 50 1.99 -11.78 16.74
C ALA A 50 0.95 -12.47 15.84
N LEU A 51 1.36 -13.43 15.00
CA LEU A 51 0.44 -14.24 14.19
C LEU A 51 -0.55 -15.02 15.07
N GLN A 52 -0.07 -15.58 16.18
CA GLN A 52 -0.92 -16.29 17.13
C GLN A 52 -1.97 -15.36 17.76
N ARG A 53 -1.55 -14.16 18.21
CA ARG A 53 -2.46 -13.15 18.73
C ARG A 53 -3.50 -12.69 17.72
N ILE A 54 -3.13 -12.54 16.43
CA ILE A 54 -4.09 -12.19 15.37
C ILE A 54 -5.19 -13.26 15.28
N LYS A 55 -4.82 -14.56 15.29
CA LYS A 55 -5.79 -15.65 15.26
C LYS A 55 -6.71 -15.66 16.48
N GLU A 56 -6.16 -15.41 17.67
CA GLU A 56 -6.95 -15.32 18.92
C GLU A 56 -7.97 -14.19 18.84
N VAL A 57 -7.54 -12.99 18.42
CA VAL A 57 -8.45 -11.85 18.25
C VAL A 57 -9.54 -12.15 17.24
N LEU A 58 -9.20 -12.74 16.09
CA LEU A 58 -10.19 -13.10 15.06
C LEU A 58 -11.18 -14.15 15.57
N HIS A 59 -10.71 -15.14 16.33
CA HIS A 59 -11.56 -16.14 16.96
C HIS A 59 -12.51 -15.50 17.99
N ASP A 60 -11.99 -14.63 18.85
CA ASP A 60 -12.75 -14.00 19.94
C ASP A 60 -13.87 -13.10 19.43
N VAL A 61 -13.67 -12.43 18.29
CA VAL A 61 -14.71 -11.63 17.62
C VAL A 61 -15.64 -12.49 16.73
N GLY A 62 -15.47 -13.81 16.71
CA GLY A 62 -16.28 -14.73 15.90
C GLY A 62 -16.08 -14.57 14.40
N TYR A 63 -14.92 -14.07 13.97
CA TYR A 63 -14.65 -13.82 12.56
C TYR A 63 -14.37 -15.12 11.80
N VAL A 64 -15.22 -15.41 10.82
CA VAL A 64 -15.09 -16.60 9.95
C VAL A 64 -14.74 -16.25 8.49
N GLY A 65 -14.49 -14.96 8.21
CA GLY A 65 -14.21 -14.45 6.87
C GLY A 65 -12.78 -14.67 6.38
N GLY A 66 -12.38 -13.96 5.34
CA GLY A 66 -11.00 -13.87 4.85
C GLY A 66 -10.46 -12.45 5.01
N ILE A 67 -9.20 -12.33 5.40
CA ILE A 67 -8.52 -11.05 5.62
C ILE A 67 -8.24 -10.39 4.26
N ILE A 68 -8.48 -9.09 4.17
CA ILE A 68 -8.05 -8.29 3.02
C ILE A 68 -6.85 -7.47 3.47
N GLU A 69 -5.73 -7.62 2.75
CA GLU A 69 -4.53 -6.80 2.94
C GLU A 69 -4.44 -5.78 1.81
N LEU A 70 -4.27 -4.50 2.16
CA LEU A 70 -4.09 -3.40 1.21
C LEU A 70 -2.69 -2.82 1.40
N GLY A 71 -1.97 -2.61 0.29
CA GLY A 71 -0.56 -2.21 0.35
C GLY A 71 0.36 -3.39 0.67
N ALA A 72 0.07 -4.56 0.10
CA ALA A 72 0.77 -5.81 0.42
C ALA A 72 2.24 -5.83 -0.04
N GLY A 73 2.65 -4.94 -0.94
CA GLY A 73 3.99 -4.85 -1.52
C GLY A 73 4.42 -6.17 -2.16
N THR A 74 5.33 -6.89 -1.49
CA THR A 74 5.84 -8.20 -1.91
C THR A 74 4.90 -9.36 -1.57
N GLY A 75 3.85 -9.11 -0.79
CA GLY A 75 2.96 -10.15 -0.25
C GLY A 75 3.57 -10.95 0.90
N TYR A 76 4.71 -10.52 1.47
CA TYR A 76 5.37 -11.25 2.55
C TYR A 76 4.47 -11.48 3.78
N ILE A 77 3.72 -10.46 4.20
CA ILE A 77 2.82 -10.57 5.36
C ILE A 77 1.59 -11.42 5.03
N ALA A 78 0.95 -11.22 3.87
CA ALA A 78 -0.09 -12.09 3.37
C ALA A 78 0.32 -13.55 3.43
N ARG A 79 1.54 -13.86 2.95
CA ARG A 79 2.06 -15.22 2.94
C ARG A 79 2.24 -15.80 4.34
N LEU A 80 2.77 -15.03 5.30
CA LEU A 80 2.90 -15.46 6.69
C LEU A 80 1.55 -15.78 7.35
N LEU A 81 0.52 -14.99 7.05
CA LEU A 81 -0.83 -15.20 7.54
C LEU A 81 -1.46 -16.44 6.89
N GLU A 82 -1.29 -16.63 5.58
CA GLU A 82 -1.71 -17.84 4.86
C GLU A 82 -1.06 -19.11 5.41
N ASP A 83 0.25 -19.10 5.58
CA ASP A 83 1.00 -20.22 6.16
C ASP A 83 0.56 -20.50 7.62
N SER A 84 -0.02 -19.51 8.29
CA SER A 84 -0.64 -19.66 9.63
C SER A 84 -2.07 -20.20 9.60
N GLY A 85 -2.60 -20.53 8.42
CA GLY A 85 -3.94 -21.10 8.20
C GLY A 85 -5.05 -20.06 8.03
N LEU A 86 -4.73 -18.77 7.86
CA LEU A 86 -5.71 -17.73 7.59
C LEU A 86 -5.95 -17.59 6.09
N ARG A 87 -7.18 -17.26 5.68
CA ARG A 87 -7.45 -16.90 4.28
C ARG A 87 -7.15 -15.42 4.10
N VAL A 88 -6.27 -15.08 3.17
CA VAL A 88 -5.90 -13.69 2.87
C VAL A 88 -6.13 -13.39 1.39
N THR A 89 -6.56 -12.18 1.09
CA THR A 89 -6.55 -11.63 -0.27
C THR A 89 -5.76 -10.33 -0.22
N ALA A 90 -4.65 -10.30 -0.93
CA ALA A 90 -3.69 -9.21 -0.88
C ALA A 90 -3.78 -8.35 -2.14
N PHE A 91 -3.80 -7.04 -1.95
CA PHE A 91 -3.83 -6.06 -3.03
C PHE A 91 -2.70 -5.05 -2.85
N ASP A 92 -2.04 -4.72 -3.95
CA ASP A 92 -1.08 -3.63 -4.01
C ASP A 92 -1.22 -2.88 -5.34
N VAL A 93 -0.89 -1.59 -5.33
CA VAL A 93 -0.89 -0.74 -6.54
C VAL A 93 0.32 -1.01 -7.43
N ALA A 94 1.44 -1.42 -6.83
CA ALA A 94 2.70 -1.74 -7.48
C ALA A 94 3.30 -3.00 -6.82
N PRO A 95 2.69 -4.18 -7.06
CA PRO A 95 3.19 -5.43 -6.51
C PRO A 95 4.59 -5.73 -7.04
N THR A 96 5.45 -6.29 -6.18
CA THR A 96 6.77 -6.78 -6.59
C THR A 96 6.54 -8.16 -7.22
N MET A 97 6.45 -8.23 -8.55
CA MET A 97 6.06 -9.45 -9.26
C MET A 97 7.04 -10.60 -8.98
N GLY A 98 6.57 -11.64 -8.27
CA GLY A 98 7.10 -12.99 -8.43
C GLY A 98 6.33 -13.68 -9.56
N ASP A 99 6.94 -13.77 -10.75
CA ASP A 99 6.53 -14.54 -11.94
C ASP A 99 5.05 -14.97 -12.05
N ALA A 100 4.21 -14.21 -12.78
CA ALA A 100 2.95 -14.74 -13.31
C ALA A 100 2.52 -14.25 -14.71
N SER A 101 3.24 -13.33 -15.34
CA SER A 101 3.00 -13.02 -16.76
C SER A 101 4.28 -12.54 -17.42
N GLY A 102 4.79 -13.31 -18.37
CA GLY A 102 6.00 -13.05 -19.15
C GLY A 102 5.92 -11.86 -20.11
N LEU A 103 5.40 -10.73 -19.66
CA LEU A 103 5.51 -9.44 -20.32
C LEU A 103 6.50 -8.62 -19.49
N MET A 104 7.78 -8.75 -19.83
CA MET A 104 8.83 -7.88 -19.32
C MET A 104 8.49 -6.43 -19.67
N GLU A 105 8.40 -5.56 -18.68
CA GLU A 105 8.92 -4.20 -18.77
C GLU A 105 9.22 -3.67 -17.36
N LYS A 106 10.53 -3.61 -17.05
CA LYS A 106 11.21 -3.27 -15.79
C LYS A 106 11.07 -4.27 -14.62
N PRO A 107 12.18 -4.56 -13.91
CA PRO A 107 12.06 -5.11 -12.57
C PRO A 107 11.30 -4.09 -11.72
N ASP A 108 10.13 -4.46 -11.23
CA ASP A 108 9.36 -3.63 -10.31
C ASP A 108 10.17 -3.51 -9.00
N VAL A 109 10.95 -2.44 -8.90
CA VAL A 109 11.66 -2.08 -7.69
C VAL A 109 10.63 -1.56 -6.71
N ASN A 110 10.41 -2.27 -5.60
CA ASN A 110 9.66 -1.71 -4.50
C ASN A 110 10.47 -0.57 -3.88
N GLU A 111 9.88 0.63 -3.74
CA GLU A 111 10.54 1.83 -3.21
C GLU A 111 11.22 1.59 -1.85
N TYR A 112 10.72 0.63 -1.06
CA TYR A 112 11.23 0.32 0.28
C TYR A 112 11.98 -1.01 0.39
N HIS A 113 11.76 -1.96 -0.53
CA HIS A 113 12.34 -3.30 -0.46
C HIS A 113 13.35 -3.60 -1.58
N GLY A 114 13.55 -2.66 -2.51
CA GLY A 114 14.54 -2.78 -3.57
C GLY A 114 14.17 -3.81 -4.64
N TYR A 115 15.20 -4.45 -5.22
CA TYR A 115 15.03 -5.61 -6.09
C TYR A 115 14.81 -6.84 -5.20
N THR A 116 13.60 -7.39 -5.20
CA THR A 116 13.29 -8.68 -4.56
C THR A 116 13.24 -9.79 -5.58
#